data_AF-A0A963Q235-F1
#
_entry.id   AF-A0A963Q235-F1
#
_cell.length_a   1.000
_cell.length_b   1.000
_cell.length_c   1.000
_cell.angle_alpha   90.00
_cell.angle_beta   90.00
_cell.angle_gamma   90.00
#
_symmetry.space_group_name_H-M   'P 1'
#
loop_
_entity.id
_entity.type
_entity.pdbx_description
1 polymer ?
#
loop_
_entity_poly.entity_id
_entity_poly.type
_entity_poly.pdbx_seq_one_letter_code
_entity_poly.pdbx_strand_id
1 'polypeptide(L)'
;ALFDWVAKQGLDRAKFEEIYKSFGVANKVRRAVQLQDAYKVEGTPALGIAGRYYTDGSMAKGFERMLALTDALIAQERKRG
;
A
#
# COMPACT_ATOMS: atom_id res chain seq x y z
N ALA A 1 -8.00 8.67 -21.36
CA ALA A 1 -6.57 8.66 -20.97
C ALA A 1 -6.17 7.33 -20.32
N LEU A 2 -6.58 7.03 -19.08
CA LEU A 2 -6.20 5.77 -18.41
C LEU A 2 -6.72 4.53 -19.14
N PHE A 3 -8.01 4.46 -19.44
CA PHE A 3 -8.61 3.28 -20.10
C PHE A 3 -8.06 3.05 -21.51
N ASP A 4 -7.77 4.12 -22.23
CA ASP A 4 -7.20 4.03 -23.58
C ASP A 4 -5.72 3.62 -23.54
N TRP A 5 -4.99 4.04 -22.50
CA TRP A 5 -3.63 3.56 -22.25
C TRP A 5 -3.63 2.06 -21.89
N VAL A 6 -4.55 1.62 -21.03
CA VAL A 6 -4.74 0.21 -20.65
C VAL A 6 -5.04 -0.65 -21.88
N ALA A 7 -5.88 -0.17 -22.80
CA ALA A 7 -6.15 -0.85 -24.07
C ALA A 7 -4.88 -1.03 -24.91
N LYS A 8 -4.01 -0.01 -24.95
CA LYS A 8 -2.69 -0.09 -25.61
C LYS A 8 -1.72 -1.08 -24.94
N GLN A 9 -1.92 -1.40 -23.66
CA GLN A 9 -1.18 -2.45 -22.95
C GLN A 9 -1.72 -3.86 -23.23
N GLY A 10 -2.74 -4.01 -24.10
CA GLY A 10 -3.31 -5.29 -24.48
C GLY A 10 -4.45 -5.78 -23.58
N LEU A 11 -4.98 -4.94 -22.68
CA LEU A 11 -6.11 -5.28 -21.83
C LEU A 11 -7.45 -4.86 -22.47
N ASP A 12 -8.51 -5.60 -22.20
CA ASP A 12 -9.86 -5.22 -22.63
C ASP A 12 -10.31 -3.95 -21.91
N ARG A 13 -10.57 -2.89 -22.69
CA ARG A 13 -10.95 -1.57 -22.18
C ARG A 13 -12.27 -1.61 -21.40
N ALA A 14 -13.29 -2.28 -21.95
CA ALA A 14 -14.64 -2.29 -21.39
C ALA A 14 -14.67 -3.08 -20.08
N LYS A 15 -14.06 -4.26 -20.06
CA LYS A 15 -13.90 -5.09 -18.87
C LYS A 15 -13.07 -4.39 -17.79
N PHE A 16 -12.00 -3.70 -18.17
CA PHE A 16 -11.22 -2.92 -17.22
C PHE A 16 -12.04 -1.79 -16.61
N GLU A 17 -12.77 -1.02 -17.42
CA GLU A 17 -13.61 0.08 -16.96
C GLU A 17 -14.72 -0.40 -16.02
N GLU A 18 -15.35 -1.53 -16.33
CA GLU A 18 -16.34 -2.19 -15.46
C GLU A 18 -15.73 -2.53 -14.09
N ILE A 19 -14.59 -3.21 -14.07
CA ILE A 19 -13.91 -3.60 -12.82
C ILE A 19 -13.44 -2.36 -12.05
N TYR A 20 -12.86 -1.37 -12.74
CA TYR A 20 -12.36 -0.13 -12.14
C TYR A 20 -13.48 0.62 -11.40
N LYS A 21 -14.69 0.62 -11.95
CA LYS A 21 -15.89 1.24 -11.34
C LYS A 21 -16.66 0.31 -10.41
N SER A 22 -16.26 -0.94 -10.27
CA SER A 22 -16.99 -1.93 -9.47
C SER A 22 -17.04 -1.56 -7.99
N PHE A 23 -18.10 -2.03 -7.32
CA PHE A 23 -18.25 -1.89 -5.87
C PHE A 23 -17.08 -2.49 -5.09
N GLY A 24 -16.54 -3.61 -5.57
CA GLY A 24 -15.38 -4.27 -4.96
C GLY A 24 -14.13 -3.39 -4.97
N VAL A 25 -13.82 -2.73 -6.09
CA VAL A 25 -12.70 -1.78 -6.16
C VAL A 25 -12.98 -0.56 -5.29
N ALA A 26 -14.20 -0.02 -5.33
CA ALA A 26 -14.57 1.13 -4.50
C ALA A 26 -14.38 0.84 -2.99
N ASN A 27 -14.74 -0.36 -2.52
CA ASN A 27 -14.53 -0.76 -1.14
C ASN A 27 -13.05 -0.96 -0.78
N LYS A 28 -12.25 -1.52 -1.69
CA LYS A 28 -10.79 -1.64 -1.48
C LYS A 28 -10.15 -0.26 -1.35
N VAL A 29 -10.55 0.72 -2.16
CA VAL A 29 -10.08 2.11 -2.06
C VAL A 29 -10.47 2.73 -0.72
N ARG A 30 -11.73 2.58 -0.28
CA ARG A 30 -12.16 3.08 1.04
C ARG A 30 -11.35 2.47 2.18
N ARG A 31 -11.12 1.16 2.16
CA ARG A 31 -10.29 0.47 3.15
C ARG A 31 -8.83 0.95 3.12
N ALA A 32 -8.29 1.23 1.94
CA ALA A 32 -6.94 1.77 1.80
C ALA A 32 -6.81 3.15 2.45
N VAL A 33 -7.79 4.05 2.25
CA VAL A 33 -7.84 5.36 2.92
C VAL A 33 -7.93 5.20 4.44
N GLN A 34 -8.82 4.34 4.93
CA GLN A 34 -8.92 4.06 6.37
C GLN A 34 -7.61 3.55 6.97
N LEU A 35 -6.88 2.69 6.23
CA LEU A 35 -5.60 2.16 6.67
C LEU A 35 -4.51 3.24 6.68
N GLN A 36 -4.51 4.10 5.65
CA GLN A 36 -3.62 5.26 5.56
C GLN A 36 -3.80 6.19 6.77
N ASP A 37 -5.04 6.50 7.11
CA ASP A 37 -5.38 7.35 8.26
C ASP A 37 -5.01 6.67 9.59
N ALA A 38 -5.29 5.36 9.72
CA ALA A 38 -4.99 4.59 10.93
C ALA A 38 -3.49 4.54 11.23
N TYR A 39 -2.64 4.43 10.20
CA TYR A 39 -1.18 4.49 10.35
C TYR A 39 -0.64 5.92 10.34
N LYS A 40 -1.48 6.93 10.11
CA LYS A 40 -1.07 8.34 9.95
C LYS A 40 0.06 8.49 8.92
N VAL A 41 -0.12 7.88 7.75
CA VAL A 41 0.88 7.93 6.68
C VAL A 41 1.02 9.37 6.18
N GLU A 42 2.22 9.94 6.31
CA GLU A 42 2.52 11.32 5.88
C GLU A 42 3.26 11.38 4.53
N GLY A 43 3.80 10.24 4.06
CA GLY A 43 4.58 10.18 2.82
C GLY A 43 4.72 8.77 2.25
N THR A 44 5.32 8.67 1.07
CA THR A 44 5.62 7.40 0.40
C THR A 44 7.10 7.34 -0.01
N PRO A 45 7.76 6.16 0.00
CA PRO A 45 7.26 4.86 0.46
C PRO A 45 7.16 4.79 1.99
N ALA A 46 6.14 4.07 2.48
CA ALA A 46 5.88 3.85 3.90
C ALA A 46 5.43 2.40 4.16
N LEU A 47 5.70 1.91 5.36
CA LEU A 47 5.41 0.55 5.82
C LEU A 47 4.74 0.58 7.19
N GLY A 48 3.55 -0.01 7.26
CA GLY A 48 2.89 -0.36 8.52
C GLY A 48 3.21 -1.81 8.90
N ILE A 49 3.67 -2.06 10.12
CA ILE A 49 4.09 -3.39 10.59
C ILE A 49 3.17 -3.87 11.71
N ALA A 50 2.52 -5.01 11.48
CA ALA A 50 1.69 -5.74 12.45
C ALA A 50 0.57 -4.91 13.13
N GLY A 51 0.08 -3.84 12.51
CA GLY A 51 -0.92 -2.95 13.13
C GLY A 51 -0.39 -2.12 14.29
N ARG A 52 0.93 -2.06 14.48
CA ARG A 52 1.58 -1.47 15.66
C ARG A 52 2.61 -0.41 15.33
N TYR A 53 3.40 -0.64 14.28
CA TYR A 53 4.52 0.22 13.94
C TYR A 53 4.32 0.84 12.56
N TYR A 54 4.93 2.00 12.37
CA TYR A 54 4.99 2.74 11.12
C TYR A 54 6.44 3.19 10.89
N THR A 55 6.91 3.08 9.65
CA THR A 55 8.17 3.69 9.21
C THR A 55 8.06 4.11 7.75
N ASP A 56 8.83 5.12 7.36
CA ASP A 56 8.93 5.57 5.98
C ASP A 56 10.38 5.91 5.62
N GLY A 57 10.61 6.24 4.34
CA GLY A 57 11.94 6.57 3.84
C GLY A 57 12.62 7.73 4.57
N SER A 58 11.85 8.69 5.09
CA SER A 58 12.38 9.84 5.81
C SER A 58 12.74 9.48 7.26
N MET A 59 11.85 8.78 7.97
CA MET A 59 12.07 8.30 9.33
C MET A 59 13.27 7.36 9.43
N ALA A 60 13.38 6.42 8.48
CA ALA A 60 14.49 5.47 8.41
C ALA A 60 15.77 6.08 7.80
N LYS A 61 15.69 7.33 7.32
CA LYS A 61 16.77 8.06 6.64
C LYS A 61 17.28 7.32 5.39
N GLY A 62 16.44 6.58 4.69
CA GLY A 62 16.81 5.83 3.49
C GLY A 62 16.19 4.43 3.42
N PHE A 63 16.04 3.92 2.20
CA PHE A 63 15.24 2.72 1.93
C PHE A 63 15.89 1.43 2.45
N GLU A 64 17.21 1.29 2.32
CA GLU A 64 17.94 0.13 2.88
C GLU A 64 17.70 -0.02 4.39
N ARG A 65 17.78 1.11 5.12
CA ARG A 65 17.50 1.13 6.56
C ARG A 65 16.04 0.88 6.88
N MET A 66 15.11 1.37 6.05
CA MET A 66 13.68 1.13 6.20
C MET A 66 13.37 -0.37 6.15
N LEU A 67 13.97 -1.09 5.20
CA LEU A 67 13.82 -2.54 5.06
C LEU A 67 14.44 -3.28 6.25
N ALA A 68 15.68 -2.95 6.62
CA ALA A 68 16.33 -3.57 7.78
C ALA A 68 15.56 -3.36 9.10
N LEU A 69 15.01 -2.16 9.32
CA LEU A 69 14.17 -1.87 10.48
C LEU A 69 12.86 -2.68 10.44
N THR A 70 12.25 -2.78 9.27
CA THR A 70 11.03 -3.57 9.06
C THR A 70 11.27 -5.04 9.41
N ASP A 71 12.37 -5.63 8.92
CA ASP A 71 12.72 -7.02 9.23
C ASP A 71 12.94 -7.24 10.73
N ALA A 72 13.62 -6.30 11.40
CA ALA A 72 13.82 -6.36 12.85
C ALA A 72 12.48 -6.33 13.62
N LEU A 73 11.55 -5.45 13.24
CA LEU A 73 10.23 -5.33 13.86
C LEU A 73 9.36 -6.57 13.59
N ILE A 74 9.43 -7.15 12.38
CA ILE A 74 8.75 -8.40 12.04
C ILE A 74 9.29 -9.54 12.92
N ALA A 75 10.61 -9.67 13.05
CA ALA A 75 11.24 -10.69 13.87
C ALA A 75 10.88 -10.55 15.35
N GLN A 76 10.74 -9.31 15.83
CA GLN A 76 10.27 -9.02 17.18
C GLN A 76 8.82 -9.45 17.40
N GLU A 77 7.90 -9.09 16.50
CA GLU A 77 6.48 -9.46 16.63
C GLU A 77 6.27 -10.98 16.52
N ARG A 78 7.05 -11.67 15.67
CA ARG A 78 7.01 -13.15 15.57
C ARG A 78 7.43 -13.87 16.85
N LYS A 79 8.29 -13.28 17.68
CA LYS A 79 8.70 -13.84 18.97
C LYS A 79 7.68 -13.58 20.08
N ARG A 80 6.80 -12.61 19.88
CA ARG A 80 5.83 -12.13 20.88
C ARG A 80 4.52 -12.92 20.83
N GLY A 81 4.13 -13.39 19.65
CA GLY A 81 3.02 -14.34 19.45
C GLY A 81 3.49 -15.77 19.62
#